data_AF-R6C0Z7-F1
#
_entry.id   AF-R6C0Z7-F1
#
_cell.length_a   1.000
_cell.length_b   1.000
_cell.length_c   1.000
_cell.angle_alpha   90.00
_cell.angle_beta   90.00
_cell.angle_gamma   90.00
#
_symmetry.space_group_name_H-M   'P 1'
#
loop_
_entity.id
_entity.type
_entity.pdbx_description
1 polymer ?
#
loop_
_entity_poly.entity_id
_entity_poly.type
_entity_poly.pdbx_seq_one_letter_code
_entity_poly.pdbx_strand_id
1 'polypeptide(L)' 'MEEQQKKSTAEVLVECLKEEGVDTIFGIPGEETLDLMFAIKKAAFIL' A
#
# COMPACT_ATOMS: atom_id res chain seq x y z
N MET A 1 -15.46 16.21 14.87
CA MET A 1 -14.37 15.24 15.04
C MET A 1 -14.34 14.46 13.74
N GLU A 2 -13.29 14.64 12.94
CA GLU A 2 -13.14 13.88 11.69
C GLU A 2 -13.03 12.40 12.04
N GLU A 3 -13.89 11.57 11.46
CA GLU A 3 -13.78 10.12 11.56
C GLU A 3 -12.43 9.74 10.94
N GLN A 4 -11.45 9.38 11.77
CA GLN A 4 -10.21 8.79 11.28
C GLN A 4 -10.57 7.47 10.62
N GLN A 5 -10.62 7.46 9.28
CA GLN A 5 -10.89 6.28 8.51
C GLN A 5 -9.83 5.22 8.86
N LYS A 6 -10.28 4.09 9.41
CA LYS A 6 -9.38 3.03 9.89
C LYS A 6 -8.59 2.45 8.71
N LYS A 7 -7.29 2.73 8.65
CA LYS A 7 -6.38 2.18 7.64
C LYS A 7 -6.08 0.71 7.94
N SER A 8 -5.96 -0.11 6.90
CA SER A 8 -5.45 -1.47 7.05
C SER A 8 -3.93 -1.46 7.27
N THR A 9 -3.38 -2.57 7.78
CA THR A 9 -1.92 -2.71 7.93
C THR A 9 -1.18 -2.52 6.59
N ALA A 10 -1.75 -3.04 5.49
CA ALA A 10 -1.18 -2.89 4.16
C ALA A 10 -1.17 -1.43 3.70
N GLU A 11 -2.23 -0.66 3.98
CA GLU A 11 -2.27 0.77 3.65
C GLU A 11 -1.25 1.58 4.45
N VAL A 12 -1.07 1.29 5.75
CA VAL A 12 -0.04 1.93 6.57
C VAL A 12 1.36 1.63 6.04
N LEU A 13 1.64 0.37 5.67
CA LEU A 13 2.94 0.00 5.11
C LEU A 13 3.23 0.74 3.80
N VAL A 14 2.24 0.84 2.90
CA VAL A 14 2.39 1.53 1.62
C VAL A 14 2.60 3.04 1.81
N GLU A 15 1.96 3.65 2.80
CA GLU A 15 2.18 5.04 3.18
C GLU A 15 3.62 5.27 3.70
N CYS A 16 4.12 4.39 4.56
CA CYS A 16 5.52 4.44 5.00
C CYS A 16 6.49 4.34 3.82
N LEU A 17 6.26 3.42 2.88
CA LEU A 17 7.12 3.28 1.70
C LEU A 17 7.14 4.56 0.85
N LYS A 18 6.01 5.26 0.71
CA LYS A 18 5.95 6.55 0.02
C LYS A 18 6.72 7.65 0.74
N GLU A 19 6.58 7.75 2.06
CA GLU A 19 7.31 8.73 2.87
C GLU A 19 8.82 8.51 2.83
N GLU A 20 9.26 7.24 2.73
CA GLU A 20 10.67 6.87 2.52
C GLU A 20 11.14 7.10 1.07
N GLY A 21 10.29 7.62 0.19
CA GLY A 21 10.64 8.00 -1.18
C GLY A 21 10.71 6.82 -2.16
N VAL A 22 10.09 5.68 -1.84
CA VAL A 22 9.97 4.57 -2.79
C VAL A 22 9.04 4.97 -3.93
N ASP A 23 9.51 4.89 -5.16
CA ASP A 23 8.74 5.22 -6.38
C ASP A 23 8.29 3.97 -7.17
N THR A 24 9.04 2.87 -7.07
CA THR A 24 8.81 1.63 -7.82
C THR A 24 8.85 0.42 -6.90
N ILE A 25 7.87 -0.48 -7.05
CA ILE A 25 7.77 -1.73 -6.27
C ILE A 25 7.64 -2.92 -7.23
N PHE A 26 8.59 -3.85 -7.16
CA PHE A 26 8.48 -5.14 -7.86
C PHE A 26 7.83 -6.17 -6.93
N GLY A 27 6.63 -6.63 -7.29
CA GLY A 27 5.88 -7.63 -6.54
C GLY A 27 5.72 -8.94 -7.30
N ILE A 28 5.72 -10.06 -6.57
CA ILE A 28 5.25 -11.35 -7.09
C ILE A 28 3.79 -11.51 -6.63
N PRO A 29 2.82 -11.61 -7.56
CA PRO A 29 1.41 -11.76 -7.18
C PRO A 29 1.15 -13.12 -6.53
N GLY A 30 0.33 -13.12 -5.48
CA GLY A 30 -0.15 -14.31 -4.79
C GLY A 30 -1.27 -13.96 -3.81
N GLU A 31 -2.00 -14.97 -3.32
CA GLU A 31 -3.07 -14.78 -2.33
C GLU A 31 -2.54 -14.13 -1.04
N GLU A 32 -1.39 -14.60 -0.57
CA GLU A 32 -0.73 -14.09 0.64
C GLU A 32 -0.34 -12.60 0.54
N THR A 33 -0.10 -12.09 -0.68
CA THR A 33 0.27 -10.69 -0.92
C THR A 33 -0.90 -9.83 -1.38
N LEU A 34 -2.11 -10.40 -1.47
CA LEU A 34 -3.26 -9.77 -2.13
C LEU A 34 -3.64 -8.41 -1.51
N ASP A 35 -3.66 -8.32 -0.18
CA ASP A 35 -3.96 -7.07 0.54
C ASP A 35 -2.94 -5.98 0.25
N LEU A 36 -1.65 -6.34 0.17
CA LEU A 36 -0.58 -5.41 -0.16
C LEU A 36 -0.66 -4.98 -1.62
N MET A 37 -0.93 -5.92 -2.54
CA MET A 37 -1.11 -5.61 -3.97
C MET A 37 -2.27 -4.64 -4.19
N PHE A 38 -3.39 -4.81 -3.47
CA PHE A 38 -4.50 -3.86 -3.51
C PHE A 38 -4.16 -2.50 -2.91
N ALA A 39 -3.43 -2.47 -1.78
CA ALA A 39 -2.99 -1.22 -1.17
C ALA A 39 -2.03 -0.43 -2.08
N ILE A 40 -1.05 -1.11 -2.69
CA ILE A 40 -0.11 -0.54 -3.67
C ILE A 40 -0.87 0.02 -4.88
N LYS A 41 -1.80 -0.77 -5.44
CA LYS A 41 -2.65 -0.35 -6.57
C LYS A 41 -3.50 0.88 -6.23
N LYS A 42 -4.08 0.93 -5.02
CA LYS A 42 -4.88 2.08 -4.53
C LYS A 42 -4.02 3.33 -4.35
N ALA A 43 -2.76 3.17 -3.95
CA ALA A 43 -1.82 4.27 -3.77
C ALA A 43 -1.21 4.80 -5.08
N ALA A 44 -1.60 4.26 -6.24
CA ALA A 44 -1.13 4.64 -7.56
C ALA A 44 0.40 4.47 -7.78
N PHE A 45 1.00 3.47 -7.12
CA PHE A 45 2.31 2.97 -7.56
C PHE A 45 2.20 2.43 -9.00
N ILE A 46 3.23 2.69 -9.81
CA ILE A 46 3.32 2.08 -11.14
C ILE A 46 3.73 0.62 -10.92
N LEU A 47 2.80 -0.29 -11.22
CA LEU A 47 3.01 -1.75 -11.24
C LEU A 47 3.60 -2.19 -12.58
#